data_AF-A0A4Z2GF74-F1
#
_entry.id   AF-A0A4Z2GF74-F1
#
_cell.length_a   1.000
_cell.length_b   1.000
_cell.length_c   1.000
_cell.angle_alpha   90.00
_cell.angle_beta   90.00
_cell.angle_gamma   90.00
#
_symmetry.space_group_name_H-M   'P 1'
#
loop_
_entity.id
_entity.type
_entity.pdbx_description
1 polymer ?
#
loop_
_entity_poly.entity_id
_entity_poly.type
_entity_poly.pdbx_seq_one_letter_code
_entity_poly.pdbx_strand_id
1 'polypeptide(L)'
;MTEAQRHCRENHKDLATIRDLEDLETLETLKRPVHSRAWIGLFYYLEDWRWSLSNTSFYQPGETEFRRWNPGEPNNKNYDQNCVVMNKDGRWHDFPCGRSLKSVCFDVRGPNTFVLVHNLMNWTEAQNYCREHHTDLASVRNMEENQMVNNLVPYGLFVWIGLFRVPWKWSDGSESSFRNWNPLVPLELGGSSKTCVAADFSADGQWETLDCTVKSAFICYRDVVPVSKRVVKVRLEKSSSSLDLNDPVVMENLLKKIKQRLEDQGLNDDIKLSWKKQSDGKVFQKEEKKTKKRRDEL
;
A
#
# COMPACT_ATOMS: atom_id res chain seq x y z
N MET A 1 16.77 -5.82 -12.54
CA MET A 1 15.99 -4.90 -11.69
C MET A 1 16.75 -3.64 -11.27
N THR A 2 17.95 -3.71 -10.66
CA THR A 2 18.66 -2.51 -10.13
C THR A 2 18.85 -1.38 -11.15
N GLU A 3 19.24 -1.70 -12.38
CA GLU A 3 19.39 -0.69 -13.44
C GLU A 3 18.06 -0.06 -13.85
N ALA A 4 16.99 -0.86 -13.92
CA ALA A 4 15.64 -0.38 -14.18
C ALA A 4 15.14 0.56 -13.07
N GLN A 5 15.38 0.19 -11.82
CA GLN A 5 15.09 1.04 -10.66
C GLN A 5 15.83 2.37 -10.73
N ARG A 6 17.14 2.33 -11.04
CA ARG A 6 17.95 3.54 -11.21
C ARG A 6 17.39 4.42 -12.32
N HIS A 7 17.08 3.84 -13.49
CA HIS A 7 16.47 4.58 -14.60
C HIS A 7 15.14 5.23 -14.19
N CYS A 8 14.27 4.50 -13.47
CA CYS A 8 13.00 5.05 -12.99
C CYS A 8 13.22 6.18 -11.99
N ARG A 9 14.20 6.11 -11.10
CA ARG A 9 14.50 7.19 -10.15
C ARG A 9 15.14 8.42 -10.81
N GLU A 10 15.88 8.22 -11.90
CA GLU A 10 16.49 9.31 -12.68
C GLU A 10 15.46 10.08 -13.51
N ASN A 11 14.39 9.41 -13.99
CA ASN A 11 13.44 9.99 -14.95
C ASN A 11 12.01 10.16 -14.38
N HIS A 12 11.67 9.42 -13.34
CA HIS A 12 10.34 9.28 -12.74
C HIS A 12 10.47 9.17 -11.20
N LYS A 13 9.56 8.50 -10.49
CA LYS A 13 9.64 8.33 -9.03
C LYS A 13 10.38 7.05 -8.63
N ASP A 14 9.85 5.89 -8.98
CA ASP A 14 10.49 4.58 -8.78
C ASP A 14 9.85 3.54 -9.73
N LEU A 15 10.24 2.28 -9.62
CA LEU A 15 9.49 1.15 -10.21
C LEU A 15 8.08 1.07 -9.63
N ALA A 16 7.13 0.64 -10.45
CA ALA A 16 5.71 0.64 -10.12
C ALA A 16 5.39 -0.09 -8.81
N THR A 17 4.68 0.61 -7.92
CA THR A 17 4.03 0.04 -6.75
C THR A 17 2.57 -0.19 -7.07
N ILE A 18 2.05 -1.38 -6.75
CA ILE A 18 0.64 -1.71 -6.92
C ILE A 18 -0.03 -1.72 -5.54
N ARG A 19 -0.95 -0.79 -5.31
CA ARG A 19 -1.59 -0.57 -4.00
C ARG A 19 -2.96 -1.22 -3.89
N ASP A 20 -3.64 -1.37 -5.02
CA ASP A 20 -5.01 -1.86 -5.10
C ASP A 20 -5.35 -2.34 -6.51
N LEU A 21 -6.64 -2.64 -6.74
CA LEU A 21 -7.16 -3.06 -8.04
C LEU A 21 -7.14 -1.95 -9.09
N GLU A 22 -7.22 -0.66 -8.71
CA GLU A 22 -7.19 0.45 -9.66
C GLU A 22 -5.79 0.63 -10.27
N ASP A 23 -4.75 0.48 -9.44
CA ASP A 23 -3.37 0.43 -9.91
C ASP A 23 -3.15 -0.79 -10.86
N LEU A 24 -3.79 -1.93 -10.58
CA LEU A 24 -3.71 -3.13 -11.42
C LEU A 24 -4.40 -2.95 -12.78
N GLU A 25 -5.63 -2.43 -12.79
CA GLU A 25 -6.35 -2.12 -14.03
C GLU A 25 -5.55 -1.14 -14.90
N THR A 26 -4.93 -0.13 -14.27
CA THR A 26 -4.05 0.81 -14.96
C THR A 26 -2.87 0.09 -15.63
N LEU A 27 -2.27 -0.88 -14.94
CA LEU A 27 -1.17 -1.69 -15.47
C LEU A 27 -1.60 -2.52 -16.68
N GLU A 28 -2.79 -3.11 -16.66
CA GLU A 28 -3.36 -3.87 -17.79
C GLU A 28 -3.63 -3.01 -19.03
N THR A 29 -3.96 -1.72 -18.86
CA THR A 29 -4.18 -0.81 -20.00
C THR A 29 -2.91 -0.48 -20.80
N LEU A 30 -1.72 -0.79 -20.25
CA LEU A 30 -0.46 -0.55 -20.94
C LEU A 30 -0.40 -1.43 -22.20
N LYS A 31 -0.40 -0.79 -23.39
CA LYS A 31 -0.24 -1.48 -24.69
C LYS A 31 1.11 -2.19 -24.76
N ARG A 32 1.13 -3.46 -24.35
CA ARG A 32 2.33 -4.31 -24.26
C ARG A 32 2.20 -5.47 -25.26
N PRO A 33 3.32 -5.97 -25.80
CA PRO A 33 3.31 -7.21 -26.57
C PRO A 33 2.74 -8.35 -25.71
N VAL A 34 1.90 -9.18 -26.32
CA VAL A 34 1.49 -10.47 -25.75
C VAL A 34 2.77 -11.26 -25.40
N HIS A 35 2.85 -11.81 -24.19
CA HIS A 35 4.02 -12.51 -23.62
C HIS A 35 5.17 -11.63 -23.10
N SER A 36 4.96 -10.34 -22.92
CA SER A 36 5.95 -9.50 -22.23
C SER A 36 5.81 -9.61 -20.71
N ARG A 37 6.97 -9.66 -20.05
CA ARG A 37 7.11 -9.49 -18.61
C ARG A 37 7.65 -8.10 -18.34
N ALA A 38 7.28 -7.50 -17.22
CA ALA A 38 7.90 -6.26 -16.80
C ALA A 38 8.15 -6.21 -15.30
N TRP A 39 9.35 -5.78 -14.92
CA TRP A 39 9.70 -5.52 -13.52
C TRP A 39 8.76 -4.47 -12.91
N ILE A 40 8.25 -4.80 -11.73
CA ILE A 40 7.60 -3.89 -10.80
C ILE A 40 8.50 -3.67 -9.57
N GLY A 41 8.10 -2.79 -8.66
CA GLY A 41 8.92 -2.38 -7.51
C GLY A 41 9.03 -3.40 -6.39
N LEU A 42 8.31 -4.53 -6.45
CA LEU A 42 8.33 -5.53 -5.39
C LEU A 42 9.56 -6.42 -5.50
N PHE A 43 10.25 -6.64 -4.38
CA PHE A 43 11.39 -7.54 -4.29
C PHE A 43 11.43 -8.27 -2.94
N TYR A 44 12.12 -9.40 -2.91
CA TYR A 44 12.26 -10.22 -1.72
C TYR A 44 13.29 -9.64 -0.75
N TYR A 45 12.96 -9.56 0.52
CA TYR A 45 13.81 -8.95 1.55
C TYR A 45 13.60 -9.62 2.91
N LEU A 46 14.67 -10.13 3.52
CA LEU A 46 14.61 -10.98 4.71
C LEU A 46 14.78 -10.26 6.05
N GLU A 47 15.19 -8.99 6.03
CA GLU A 47 15.54 -8.27 7.25
C GLU A 47 14.39 -7.42 7.82
N ASP A 48 13.21 -7.42 7.17
CA ASP A 48 12.05 -6.63 7.60
C ASP A 48 11.24 -7.38 8.67
N TRP A 49 11.76 -7.35 9.89
CA TRP A 49 11.09 -7.85 11.10
C TRP A 49 10.27 -6.74 11.76
N ARG A 50 8.99 -7.01 11.99
CA ARG A 50 8.02 -6.07 12.56
C ARG A 50 7.30 -6.68 13.74
N TRP A 51 7.01 -5.85 14.74
CA TRP A 51 6.09 -6.23 15.80
C TRP A 51 4.64 -6.14 15.31
N SER A 52 3.82 -7.09 15.77
CA SER A 52 2.40 -7.19 15.42
C SER A 52 1.61 -5.96 15.85
N LEU A 53 1.95 -5.38 17.01
CA LEU A 53 1.39 -4.12 17.48
C LEU A 53 1.96 -2.97 16.65
N SER A 54 1.14 -2.45 15.74
CA SER A 54 1.52 -1.47 14.72
C SER A 54 1.61 -0.02 15.20
N ASN A 55 1.12 0.28 16.41
CA ASN A 55 1.15 1.64 16.93
C ASN A 55 2.58 2.06 17.28
N THR A 56 3.23 2.82 16.40
CA THR A 56 4.62 3.26 16.57
C THR A 56 4.83 4.16 17.79
N SER A 57 3.81 4.93 18.20
CA SER A 57 3.89 5.79 19.40
C SER A 57 4.01 5.01 20.71
N PHE A 58 3.74 3.70 20.70
CA PHE A 58 3.93 2.82 21.84
C PHE A 58 5.40 2.54 22.13
N TYR A 59 6.27 2.57 21.10
CA TYR A 59 7.67 2.19 21.23
C TYR A 59 8.56 3.42 21.45
N GLN A 60 9.52 3.29 22.36
CA GLN A 60 10.63 4.23 22.48
C GLN A 60 11.71 3.94 21.40
N PRO A 61 12.58 4.91 21.08
CA PRO A 61 13.67 4.69 20.13
C PRO A 61 14.52 3.48 20.52
N GLY A 62 14.71 2.54 19.59
CA GLY A 62 15.51 1.33 19.81
C GLY A 62 14.74 0.11 20.34
N GLU A 63 13.50 0.27 20.83
CA GLU A 63 12.70 -0.84 21.36
C GLU A 63 12.22 -1.80 20.27
N THR A 64 12.06 -1.31 19.04
CA THR A 64 11.65 -2.13 17.90
C THR A 64 12.77 -3.02 17.36
N GLU A 65 14.01 -2.78 17.77
CA GLU A 65 15.25 -3.37 17.28
C GLU A 65 15.80 -4.46 18.21
N PHE A 66 15.30 -4.57 19.44
CA PHE A 66 15.74 -5.60 20.37
C PHE A 66 15.49 -7.00 19.80
N ARG A 67 16.53 -7.83 19.75
CA ARG A 67 16.46 -9.22 19.29
C ARG A 67 17.20 -10.14 20.26
N ARG A 68 16.57 -11.27 20.60
CA ARG A 68 17.19 -12.33 21.41
C ARG A 68 17.24 -13.67 20.67
N TRP A 69 17.65 -13.63 19.41
CA TRP A 69 17.81 -14.82 18.57
C TRP A 69 18.66 -15.90 19.25
N ASN A 70 18.27 -17.15 19.03
CA ASN A 70 19.13 -18.30 19.32
C ASN A 70 20.34 -18.27 18.38
N PRO A 71 21.52 -18.76 18.80
CA PRO A 71 22.64 -18.89 17.86
C PRO A 71 22.24 -19.67 16.61
N GLY A 72 22.50 -19.09 15.44
CA GLY A 72 22.11 -19.66 14.14
C GLY A 72 20.71 -19.26 13.65
N GLU A 73 19.98 -18.42 14.39
CA GLU A 73 18.68 -17.86 13.98
C GLU A 73 18.78 -16.35 13.68
N PRO A 74 17.86 -15.79 12.86
CA PRO A 74 16.87 -16.52 12.05
C PRO A 74 17.55 -17.21 10.85
N ASN A 75 17.11 -18.42 10.49
CA ASN A 75 17.68 -19.19 9.38
C ASN A 75 16.77 -19.34 8.17
N ASN A 76 15.50 -18.94 8.28
CA ASN A 76 14.50 -19.04 7.23
C ASN A 76 14.48 -20.40 6.51
N LYS A 77 14.51 -21.49 7.28
CA LYS A 77 14.48 -22.86 6.76
C LYS A 77 13.29 -23.03 5.82
N ASN A 78 13.51 -23.68 4.68
CA ASN A 78 12.51 -23.89 3.62
C ASN A 78 11.84 -22.61 3.08
N TYR A 79 12.38 -21.43 3.40
CA TYR A 79 11.83 -20.13 3.00
C TYR A 79 10.40 -19.84 3.51
N ASP A 80 9.96 -20.52 4.57
CA ASP A 80 8.58 -20.45 5.09
C ASP A 80 8.47 -19.96 6.54
N GLN A 81 9.59 -19.60 7.17
CA GLN A 81 9.65 -19.27 8.59
C GLN A 81 9.50 -17.77 8.88
N ASN A 82 8.31 -17.21 8.67
CA ASN A 82 8.09 -15.76 8.80
C ASN A 82 7.58 -15.29 10.17
N CYS A 83 7.43 -16.18 11.17
CA CYS A 83 6.89 -15.83 12.49
C CYS A 83 7.85 -16.25 13.60
N VAL A 84 7.79 -15.61 14.77
CA VAL A 84 8.79 -15.84 15.82
C VAL A 84 8.22 -16.56 17.02
N VAL A 85 8.96 -17.57 17.46
CA VAL A 85 8.71 -18.27 18.72
C VAL A 85 9.80 -17.97 19.74
N MET A 86 9.42 -17.98 21.03
CA MET A 86 10.34 -17.95 22.16
C MET A 86 10.34 -19.29 22.88
N ASN A 87 11.51 -19.78 23.28
CA ASN A 87 11.67 -20.97 24.12
C ASN A 87 11.87 -20.63 25.61
N LYS A 88 12.00 -21.65 26.46
CA LYS A 88 12.21 -21.48 27.90
C LYS A 88 13.55 -20.83 28.28
N ASP A 89 14.55 -20.83 27.40
CA ASP A 89 15.79 -20.08 27.63
C ASP A 89 15.65 -18.59 27.27
N GLY A 90 14.46 -18.21 26.78
CA GLY A 90 14.12 -16.87 26.31
C GLY A 90 14.75 -16.55 24.95
N ARG A 91 15.31 -17.55 24.26
CA ARG A 91 15.90 -17.41 22.93
C ARG A 91 14.82 -17.55 21.85
N TRP A 92 15.02 -16.84 20.75
CA TRP A 92 14.03 -16.73 19.68
C TRP A 92 14.43 -17.55 18.46
N HIS A 93 13.44 -18.08 17.76
CA HIS A 93 13.60 -18.76 16.47
C HIS A 93 12.58 -18.22 15.49
N ASP A 94 12.95 -18.12 14.21
CA ASP A 94 11.94 -18.00 13.18
C ASP A 94 11.30 -19.36 12.90
N PHE A 95 10.00 -19.35 12.61
CA PHE A 95 9.17 -20.54 12.61
C PHE A 95 8.02 -20.40 11.59
N PRO A 96 7.52 -21.52 11.02
CA PRO A 96 6.43 -21.45 10.06
C PRO A 96 5.14 -20.97 10.73
N CYS A 97 4.59 -19.86 10.26
CA CYS A 97 3.44 -19.18 10.87
C CYS A 97 2.19 -20.08 11.02
N GLY A 98 2.04 -21.08 10.15
CA GLY A 98 0.90 -22.00 10.15
C GLY A 98 0.92 -23.08 11.24
N ARG A 99 1.97 -23.14 12.08
CA ARG A 99 2.07 -24.14 13.16
C ARG A 99 1.21 -23.74 14.35
N SER A 100 0.46 -24.70 14.92
CA SER A 100 -0.36 -24.43 16.10
C SER A 100 0.47 -24.52 17.38
N LEU A 101 0.65 -23.39 18.07
CA LEU A 101 1.38 -23.28 19.33
C LEU A 101 0.60 -22.43 20.34
N LYS A 102 1.00 -22.50 21.61
CA LYS A 102 0.59 -21.52 22.63
C LYS A 102 1.17 -20.15 22.29
N SER A 103 0.60 -19.09 22.84
CA SER A 103 1.04 -17.72 22.57
C SER A 103 1.14 -16.90 23.84
N VAL A 104 1.90 -15.82 23.79
CA VAL A 104 1.92 -14.82 24.85
C VAL A 104 1.32 -13.53 24.31
N CYS A 105 0.26 -13.05 24.94
CA CYS A 105 -0.33 -11.74 24.66
C CYS A 105 0.32 -10.67 25.53
N PHE A 106 0.31 -9.45 25.03
CA PHE A 106 0.60 -8.23 25.78
C PHE A 106 -0.72 -7.52 26.10
N ASP A 107 -0.85 -7.01 27.32
CA ASP A 107 -2.03 -6.30 27.79
C ASP A 107 -1.64 -5.01 28.51
N VAL A 108 -1.86 -3.87 27.86
CA VAL A 108 -1.56 -2.53 28.44
C VAL A 108 -2.51 -2.14 29.58
N ARG A 109 -3.65 -2.83 29.69
CA ARG A 109 -4.73 -2.48 30.63
C ARG A 109 -4.75 -3.41 31.84
N GLY A 110 -4.13 -4.58 31.72
CA GLY A 110 -4.14 -5.62 32.74
C GLY A 110 -3.13 -5.39 33.88
N PRO A 111 -3.34 -6.02 35.05
CA PRO A 111 -2.36 -6.01 36.14
C PRO A 111 -1.08 -6.79 35.78
N ASN A 112 -1.20 -7.76 34.85
CA ASN A 112 -0.09 -8.49 34.27
C ASN A 112 0.15 -8.01 32.84
N THR A 113 1.35 -7.50 32.58
CA THR A 113 1.76 -6.98 31.27
C THR A 113 1.82 -8.06 30.18
N PHE A 114 2.09 -9.31 30.56
CA PHE A 114 2.16 -10.47 29.67
C PHE A 114 1.27 -11.61 30.16
N VAL A 115 0.54 -12.25 29.24
CA VAL A 115 -0.43 -13.31 29.54
C VAL A 115 -0.17 -14.51 28.63
N LEU A 116 0.08 -15.69 29.22
CA LEU A 116 0.19 -16.94 28.47
C LEU A 116 -1.21 -17.46 28.10
N VAL A 117 -1.42 -17.67 26.81
CA VAL A 117 -2.62 -18.30 26.25
C VAL A 117 -2.33 -19.76 25.94
N HIS A 118 -3.14 -20.65 26.52
CA HIS A 118 -2.93 -22.10 26.42
C HIS A 118 -3.50 -22.75 25.15
N ASN A 119 -4.37 -22.04 24.43
CA ASN A 119 -4.95 -22.50 23.17
C ASN A 119 -3.86 -22.64 22.11
N LEU A 120 -3.86 -23.77 21.39
CA LEU A 120 -2.94 -24.01 20.28
C LEU A 120 -3.51 -23.37 19.02
N MET A 121 -2.84 -22.34 18.52
CA MET A 121 -3.29 -21.51 17.40
C MET A 121 -2.11 -21.25 16.47
N ASN A 122 -2.39 -21.07 15.18
CA ASN A 122 -1.39 -20.51 14.27
C ASN A 122 -1.11 -19.04 14.64
N TRP A 123 -0.05 -18.44 14.09
CA TRP A 123 0.36 -17.10 14.51
C TRP A 123 -0.72 -16.05 14.29
N THR A 124 -1.44 -16.10 13.17
CA THR A 124 -2.53 -15.16 12.84
C THR A 124 -3.74 -15.34 13.74
N GLU A 125 -4.13 -16.58 14.02
CA GLU A 125 -5.19 -16.90 14.98
C GLU A 125 -4.84 -16.39 16.39
N ALA A 126 -3.60 -16.59 16.82
CA ALA A 126 -3.11 -16.11 18.11
C ALA A 126 -3.10 -14.57 18.19
N GLN A 127 -2.68 -13.89 17.13
CA GLN A 127 -2.77 -12.43 17.02
C GLN A 127 -4.21 -11.93 17.16
N ASN A 128 -5.14 -12.55 16.44
CA ASN A 128 -6.55 -12.18 16.51
C ASN A 128 -7.11 -12.39 17.91
N TYR A 129 -6.81 -13.53 18.54
CA TYR A 129 -7.20 -13.81 19.92
C TYR A 129 -6.67 -12.74 20.89
N CYS A 130 -5.38 -12.40 20.81
CA CYS A 130 -4.80 -11.37 21.67
C CYS A 130 -5.40 -9.99 21.44
N ARG A 131 -5.78 -9.63 20.21
CA ARG A 131 -6.44 -8.35 19.92
C ARG A 131 -7.89 -8.30 20.39
N GLU A 132 -8.57 -9.45 20.41
CA GLU A 132 -9.94 -9.56 20.89
C GLU A 132 -10.02 -9.49 22.42
N HIS A 133 -9.05 -10.09 23.12
CA HIS A 133 -9.11 -10.25 24.58
C HIS A 133 -8.07 -9.43 25.37
N HIS A 134 -7.02 -8.94 24.71
CA HIS A 134 -5.91 -8.17 25.30
C HIS A 134 -5.57 -6.96 24.42
N THR A 135 -4.28 -6.63 24.21
CA THR A 135 -3.84 -5.58 23.27
C THR A 135 -3.39 -6.18 21.93
N ASP A 136 -2.39 -7.05 21.95
CA ASP A 136 -1.85 -7.76 20.78
C ASP A 136 -0.98 -8.94 21.27
N LEU A 137 -0.39 -9.72 20.37
CA LEU A 137 0.73 -10.61 20.71
C LEU A 137 1.87 -9.83 21.36
N ALA A 138 2.66 -10.52 22.19
CA ALA A 138 3.72 -9.90 22.96
C ALA A 138 4.78 -9.23 22.09
N SER A 139 4.91 -7.91 22.22
CA SER A 139 6.12 -7.18 21.86
C SER A 139 7.15 -7.34 22.98
N VAL A 140 8.38 -7.74 22.64
CA VAL A 140 9.47 -7.94 23.61
C VAL A 140 10.56 -6.92 23.33
N ARG A 141 10.57 -5.84 24.09
CA ARG A 141 11.28 -4.59 23.76
C ARG A 141 12.67 -4.48 24.39
N ASN A 142 12.95 -5.29 25.40
CA ASN A 142 14.20 -5.30 26.14
C ASN A 142 14.40 -6.65 26.86
N MET A 143 15.51 -6.76 27.58
CA MET A 143 15.90 -7.99 28.26
C MET A 143 14.97 -8.30 29.45
N GLU A 144 14.48 -7.27 30.15
CA GLU A 144 13.56 -7.38 31.28
C GLU A 144 12.23 -7.99 30.84
N GLU A 145 11.62 -7.47 29.78
CA GLU A 145 10.42 -8.05 29.18
C GLU A 145 10.68 -9.46 28.65
N ASN A 146 11.85 -9.71 28.08
CA ASN A 146 12.19 -11.05 27.62
C ASN A 146 12.24 -12.05 28.79
N GLN A 147 12.70 -11.63 29.97
CA GLN A 147 12.68 -12.46 31.17
C GLN A 147 11.25 -12.70 31.67
N MET A 148 10.39 -11.67 31.63
CA MET A 148 8.97 -11.82 31.98
C MET A 148 8.28 -12.85 31.09
N VAL A 149 8.44 -12.74 29.77
CA VAL A 149 7.86 -13.70 28.81
C VAL A 149 8.47 -15.10 29.01
N ASN A 150 9.79 -15.20 29.15
CA ASN A 150 10.48 -16.48 29.43
C ASN A 150 9.89 -17.19 30.65
N ASN A 151 9.65 -16.47 31.74
CA ASN A 151 9.12 -17.06 32.98
C ASN A 151 7.76 -17.73 32.78
N LEU A 152 6.96 -17.25 31.82
CA LEU A 152 5.68 -17.84 31.44
C LEU A 152 5.82 -19.09 30.54
N VAL A 153 6.90 -19.21 29.77
CA VAL A 153 7.08 -20.34 28.84
C VAL A 153 7.18 -21.66 29.61
N PRO A 154 6.45 -22.73 29.22
CA PRO A 154 6.64 -24.05 29.82
C PRO A 154 7.92 -24.74 29.33
N TYR A 155 8.49 -25.63 30.16
CA TYR A 155 9.68 -26.42 29.79
C TYR A 155 9.43 -27.26 28.53
N GLY A 156 10.42 -27.30 27.65
CA GLY A 156 10.39 -28.09 26.41
C GLY A 156 9.43 -27.57 25.33
N LEU A 157 8.78 -26.42 25.54
CA LEU A 157 7.84 -25.83 24.59
C LEU A 157 8.34 -24.51 24.01
N PHE A 158 7.73 -24.16 22.87
CA PHE A 158 7.83 -22.86 22.22
C PHE A 158 6.48 -22.15 22.32
N VAL A 159 6.52 -20.82 22.40
CA VAL A 159 5.33 -19.96 22.36
C VAL A 159 5.47 -18.89 21.30
N TRP A 160 4.37 -18.52 20.66
CA TRP A 160 4.31 -17.37 19.76
C TRP A 160 4.53 -16.05 20.50
N ILE A 161 5.34 -15.18 19.90
CA ILE A 161 5.44 -13.75 20.24
C ILE A 161 5.07 -12.92 19.01
N GLY A 162 4.88 -11.60 19.20
CA GLY A 162 4.35 -10.71 18.17
C GLY A 162 5.32 -10.36 17.05
N LEU A 163 6.56 -10.85 17.04
CA LEU A 163 7.52 -10.55 15.98
C LEU A 163 7.22 -11.43 14.75
N PHE A 164 7.16 -10.80 13.58
CA PHE A 164 6.99 -11.47 12.30
C PHE A 164 7.82 -10.78 11.21
N ARG A 165 8.09 -11.48 10.12
CA ARG A 165 8.84 -11.00 8.96
C ARG A 165 7.90 -10.70 7.81
N VAL A 166 8.12 -9.57 7.15
CA VAL A 166 7.48 -9.24 5.87
C VAL A 166 8.48 -9.53 4.76
N PRO A 167 8.39 -10.68 4.06
CA PRO A 167 9.42 -11.10 3.10
C PRO A 167 9.43 -10.30 1.78
N TRP A 168 8.55 -9.31 1.62
CA TRP A 168 8.36 -8.55 0.39
C TRP A 168 8.35 -7.06 0.67
N LYS A 169 9.22 -6.32 -0.02
CA LYS A 169 9.34 -4.87 0.14
C LYS A 169 9.18 -4.16 -1.21
N TRP A 170 8.49 -3.04 -1.18
CA TRP A 170 8.42 -2.15 -2.34
C TRP A 170 9.64 -1.25 -2.40
N SER A 171 10.17 -1.06 -3.61
CA SER A 171 11.38 -0.29 -3.89
C SER A 171 11.26 1.18 -3.50
N ASP A 172 10.04 1.72 -3.52
CA ASP A 172 9.71 3.07 -3.10
C ASP A 172 9.50 3.24 -1.57
N GLY A 173 9.56 2.13 -0.82
CA GLY A 173 9.34 2.12 0.63
C GLY A 173 7.87 2.10 1.07
N SER A 174 6.92 1.98 0.15
CA SER A 174 5.49 1.86 0.48
C SER A 174 5.18 0.53 1.21
N GLU A 175 4.10 0.55 1.99
CA GLU A 175 3.67 -0.59 2.81
C GLU A 175 2.46 -1.33 2.22
N SER A 176 2.22 -1.22 0.91
CA SER A 176 1.10 -1.91 0.27
C SER A 176 1.14 -3.42 0.54
N SER A 177 0.04 -3.96 1.04
CA SER A 177 -0.20 -5.39 1.26
C SER A 177 -0.86 -6.08 0.07
N PHE A 178 -1.25 -5.34 -0.98
CA PHE A 178 -1.89 -5.90 -2.17
C PHE A 178 -0.94 -6.85 -2.90
N ARG A 179 -1.42 -8.05 -3.26
CA ARG A 179 -0.65 -9.07 -3.97
C ARG A 179 -1.50 -9.67 -5.08
N ASN A 180 -0.96 -9.74 -6.29
CA ASN A 180 -1.60 -10.40 -7.44
C ASN A 180 -0.72 -11.53 -7.97
N TRP A 181 -0.26 -12.44 -7.09
CA TRP A 181 0.58 -13.57 -7.48
C TRP A 181 -0.15 -14.49 -8.46
N ASN A 182 0.57 -14.97 -9.47
CA ASN A 182 0.07 -16.01 -10.35
C ASN A 182 -0.01 -17.34 -9.57
N PRO A 183 -1.20 -17.92 -9.34
CA PRO A 183 -1.36 -19.14 -8.54
C PRO A 183 -0.79 -20.39 -9.23
N LEU A 184 -0.52 -20.32 -10.54
CA LEU A 184 0.00 -21.42 -11.34
C LEU A 184 1.54 -21.46 -11.36
N VAL A 185 2.22 -20.44 -10.85
CA VAL A 185 3.68 -20.33 -10.86
C VAL A 185 4.20 -20.41 -9.42
N PRO A 186 5.04 -21.41 -9.08
CA PRO A 186 5.67 -21.47 -7.77
C PRO A 186 6.53 -20.23 -7.49
N LEU A 187 6.49 -19.73 -6.26
CA LEU A 187 7.40 -18.67 -5.82
C LEU A 187 8.81 -19.26 -5.68
N GLU A 188 9.73 -18.83 -6.53
CA GLU A 188 11.15 -19.20 -6.47
C GLU A 188 11.84 -18.40 -5.35
N LEU A 189 11.61 -18.83 -4.12
CA LEU A 189 12.26 -18.30 -2.93
C LEU A 189 13.51 -19.13 -2.67
N GLY A 190 14.68 -18.50 -2.62
CA GLY A 190 15.86 -19.15 -2.02
C GLY A 190 17.18 -19.25 -2.77
N GLY A 191 17.40 -18.47 -3.82
CA GLY A 191 18.71 -18.36 -4.47
C GLY A 191 19.70 -17.48 -3.69
N SER A 192 21.00 -17.62 -4.00
CA SER A 192 22.04 -16.64 -3.63
C SER A 192 21.91 -15.31 -4.40
N SER A 193 21.06 -15.27 -5.42
CA SER A 193 20.62 -14.06 -6.11
C SER A 193 19.39 -13.45 -5.45
N LYS A 194 19.28 -12.12 -5.52
CA LYS A 194 18.09 -11.41 -5.05
C LYS A 194 16.88 -11.86 -5.90
N THR A 195 15.76 -12.17 -5.26
CA THR A 195 14.47 -12.45 -5.93
C THR A 195 13.71 -11.14 -6.16
N CYS A 196 13.30 -10.89 -7.39
CA CYS A 196 12.51 -9.72 -7.81
C CYS A 196 11.17 -10.16 -8.42
N VAL A 197 10.23 -9.23 -8.55
CA VAL A 197 8.88 -9.53 -9.06
C VAL A 197 8.62 -8.85 -10.38
N ALA A 198 8.12 -9.63 -11.35
CA ALA A 198 7.65 -9.13 -12.62
C ALA A 198 6.14 -9.38 -12.77
N ALA A 199 5.44 -8.45 -13.42
CA ALA A 199 4.09 -8.69 -13.92
C ALA A 199 4.15 -9.38 -15.29
N ASP A 200 3.41 -10.47 -15.44
CA ASP A 200 3.27 -11.22 -16.68
C ASP A 200 1.98 -10.82 -17.41
N PHE A 201 2.13 -10.11 -18.52
CA PHE A 201 0.99 -9.64 -19.32
C PHE A 201 0.34 -10.75 -20.17
N SER A 202 0.93 -11.95 -20.23
CA SER A 202 0.24 -13.13 -20.77
C SER A 202 -0.65 -13.85 -19.76
N ALA A 203 -0.55 -13.46 -18.48
CA ALA A 203 -1.38 -13.96 -17.39
C ALA A 203 -2.11 -12.79 -16.69
N ASP A 204 -2.68 -11.88 -17.48
CA ASP A 204 -3.50 -10.75 -16.98
C ASP A 204 -2.79 -9.90 -15.90
N GLY A 205 -1.48 -9.68 -16.07
CA GLY A 205 -0.69 -8.87 -15.14
C GLY A 205 -0.44 -9.54 -13.78
N GLN A 206 -0.70 -10.85 -13.65
CA GLN A 206 -0.34 -11.63 -12.48
C GLN A 206 1.18 -11.70 -12.31
N TRP A 207 1.61 -11.86 -11.06
CA TRP A 207 2.99 -11.69 -10.68
C TRP A 207 3.72 -13.01 -10.59
N GLU A 208 4.96 -13.01 -11.06
CA GLU A 208 5.90 -14.11 -10.91
C GLU A 208 7.21 -13.59 -10.29
N THR A 209 7.94 -14.49 -9.68
CA THR A 209 9.28 -14.22 -9.14
C THR A 209 10.34 -14.60 -10.16
N LEU A 210 11.35 -13.74 -10.30
CA LEU A 210 12.49 -13.98 -11.20
C LEU A 210 13.78 -13.52 -10.51
N ASP A 211 14.91 -14.07 -10.94
CA ASP A 211 16.23 -13.57 -10.57
C ASP A 211 16.35 -12.09 -10.98
N CYS A 212 16.69 -11.21 -10.03
CA CYS A 212 16.81 -9.77 -10.25
C CYS A 212 17.79 -9.39 -11.39
N THR A 213 18.68 -10.28 -11.81
CA THR A 213 19.65 -10.07 -12.92
C THR A 213 19.04 -10.28 -14.30
N VAL A 214 17.86 -10.91 -14.41
CA VAL A 214 17.17 -11.12 -15.69
C VAL A 214 16.87 -9.77 -16.35
N LYS A 215 17.23 -9.66 -17.63
CA LYS A 215 16.88 -8.52 -18.47
C LYS A 215 15.42 -8.64 -18.86
N SER A 216 14.63 -7.67 -18.45
CA SER A 216 13.20 -7.61 -18.73
C SER A 216 12.79 -6.16 -18.94
N ALA A 217 11.63 -5.93 -19.56
CA ALA A 217 11.02 -4.62 -19.54
C ALA A 217 10.74 -4.20 -18.09
N PHE A 218 10.42 -2.93 -17.87
CA PHE A 218 10.09 -2.43 -16.54
C PHE A 218 9.03 -1.35 -16.62
N ILE A 219 8.36 -1.14 -15.49
CA ILE A 219 7.31 -0.14 -15.34
C ILE A 219 7.77 0.82 -14.27
N CYS A 220 7.94 2.08 -14.64
CA CYS A 220 8.11 3.15 -13.67
C CYS A 220 6.75 3.75 -13.34
N TYR A 221 6.53 4.14 -12.10
CA TYR A 221 5.40 5.00 -11.77
C TYR A 221 5.86 6.44 -11.59
N ARG A 222 4.93 7.33 -11.87
CA ARG A 222 5.03 8.74 -11.52
C ARG A 222 3.99 8.97 -10.43
N ASP A 223 4.23 9.95 -9.57
CA ASP A 223 3.13 10.42 -8.74
C ASP A 223 1.97 10.79 -9.67
N VAL A 224 0.79 10.28 -9.34
CA VAL A 224 -0.44 10.86 -9.88
C VAL A 224 -0.40 12.30 -9.39
N VAL A 225 0.07 13.23 -10.22
CA VAL A 225 0.03 14.66 -9.91
C VAL A 225 -1.42 14.90 -9.50
N PRO A 226 -1.69 15.31 -8.25
CA PRO A 226 -3.06 15.37 -7.76
C PRO A 226 -3.86 16.26 -8.71
N VAL A 227 -4.74 15.67 -9.51
CA VAL A 227 -5.59 16.44 -10.41
C VAL A 227 -6.62 17.13 -9.54
N SER A 228 -6.32 18.35 -9.12
CA SER A 228 -7.27 19.18 -8.37
C SER A 228 -8.45 19.52 -9.29
N LYS A 229 -9.50 18.71 -9.28
CA LYS A 229 -10.74 18.99 -10.01
C LYS A 229 -11.49 20.13 -9.33
N ARG A 230 -11.46 21.31 -9.95
CA ARG A 230 -12.24 22.47 -9.51
C ARG A 230 -13.42 22.70 -10.44
N VAL A 231 -14.61 22.87 -9.87
CA VAL A 231 -15.79 23.27 -10.62
C VAL A 231 -15.98 24.78 -10.44
N VAL A 232 -15.91 25.52 -11.55
CA VAL A 232 -16.09 26.97 -11.56
C VAL A 232 -17.41 27.30 -12.26
N LYS A 233 -18.21 28.18 -11.64
CA LYS A 233 -19.39 28.75 -12.30
C LYS A 233 -18.96 29.92 -13.16
N VAL A 234 -19.35 29.90 -14.43
CA VAL A 234 -19.08 30.98 -15.38
C VAL A 234 -20.38 31.71 -15.71
N ARG A 235 -20.29 33.04 -15.82
CA ARG A 235 -21.38 33.90 -16.29
C ARG A 235 -20.93 34.54 -17.59
N LEU A 236 -21.75 34.42 -18.62
CA LEU A 236 -21.46 34.92 -19.97
C LEU A 236 -22.58 35.86 -20.42
N GLU A 237 -22.20 36.97 -21.03
CA GLU A 237 -23.13 37.88 -21.69
C GLU A 237 -23.03 37.67 -23.20
N LYS A 238 -24.17 37.47 -23.84
CA LYS A 238 -24.24 37.29 -25.30
C LYS A 238 -24.25 38.65 -25.99
N SER A 239 -23.40 38.81 -26.99
CA SER A 239 -23.34 40.02 -27.83
C SER A 239 -24.52 40.13 -28.80
N SER A 240 -25.15 39.01 -29.16
CA SER A 240 -26.33 38.94 -30.02
C SER A 240 -27.39 38.02 -29.43
N SER A 241 -28.66 38.32 -29.72
CA SER A 241 -29.79 37.48 -29.30
C SER A 241 -29.80 36.11 -29.97
N SER A 242 -29.25 35.99 -31.18
CA SER A 242 -29.23 34.78 -32.02
C SER A 242 -28.14 33.76 -31.68
N LEU A 243 -27.17 34.11 -30.82
CA LEU A 243 -26.09 33.20 -30.44
C LEU A 243 -26.60 32.16 -29.44
N ASP A 244 -26.48 30.87 -29.77
CA ASP A 244 -26.70 29.77 -28.84
C ASP A 244 -25.39 29.35 -28.16
N LEU A 245 -25.36 29.49 -26.83
CA LEU A 245 -24.20 29.10 -26.02
C LEU A 245 -24.09 27.59 -25.79
N ASN A 246 -25.16 26.83 -26.04
CA ASN A 246 -25.14 25.36 -25.97
C ASN A 246 -24.85 24.69 -27.32
N ASP A 247 -24.55 25.47 -28.37
CA ASP A 247 -24.07 24.93 -29.64
C ASP A 247 -22.68 24.27 -29.45
N PRO A 248 -22.44 23.05 -29.96
CA PRO A 248 -21.18 22.34 -29.77
C PRO A 248 -19.93 23.11 -30.22
N VAL A 249 -20.01 23.82 -31.35
CA VAL A 249 -18.88 24.58 -31.91
C VAL A 249 -18.61 25.82 -31.05
N VAL A 250 -19.67 26.49 -30.60
CA VAL A 250 -19.56 27.62 -29.66
C VAL A 250 -18.94 27.17 -28.34
N MET A 251 -19.40 26.05 -27.78
CA MET A 251 -18.88 25.48 -26.53
C MET A 251 -17.40 25.10 -26.62
N GLU A 252 -16.95 24.51 -27.73
CA GLU A 252 -15.54 24.17 -27.94
C GLU A 252 -14.68 25.45 -28.02
N ASN A 253 -15.13 26.45 -28.78
CA ASN A 253 -14.44 27.74 -28.89
C ASN A 253 -14.34 28.47 -27.54
N LEU A 254 -15.38 28.39 -26.71
CA LEU A 254 -15.35 28.94 -25.36
C LEU A 254 -14.32 28.23 -24.47
N LEU A 255 -14.22 26.90 -24.53
CA LEU A 255 -13.19 26.15 -23.77
C LEU A 255 -11.78 26.56 -24.22
N LYS A 256 -11.54 26.69 -25.53
CA LYS A 256 -10.24 27.18 -26.06
C LYS A 256 -9.91 28.56 -25.50
N LYS A 257 -10.87 29.48 -25.49
CA LYS A 257 -10.68 30.83 -24.97
C LYS A 257 -10.46 30.89 -23.45
N ILE A 258 -11.14 30.02 -22.69
CA ILE A 258 -10.92 29.88 -21.25
C ILE A 258 -9.52 29.31 -20.99
N LYS A 259 -9.10 28.29 -21.75
CA LYS A 259 -7.77 27.70 -21.63
C LYS A 259 -6.68 28.74 -21.84
N GLN A 260 -6.75 29.49 -22.94
CA GLN A 260 -5.79 30.56 -23.25
C GLN A 260 -5.69 31.58 -22.10
N ARG A 261 -6.83 32.01 -21.53
CA ARG A 261 -6.81 32.96 -20.41
C ARG A 261 -6.17 32.41 -19.14
N LEU A 262 -6.30 31.10 -18.88
CA LEU A 262 -5.65 30.47 -17.73
C LEU A 262 -4.14 30.40 -17.94
N GLU A 263 -3.70 30.08 -19.15
CA GLU A 263 -2.29 30.09 -19.56
C GLU A 263 -1.71 31.51 -19.43
N ASP A 264 -2.40 32.54 -19.92
CA ASP A 264 -2.00 33.95 -19.78
C ASP A 264 -1.87 34.41 -18.31
N GLN A 265 -2.57 33.73 -17.38
CA GLN A 265 -2.50 33.97 -15.94
C GLN A 265 -1.42 33.15 -15.23
N GLY A 266 -0.57 32.45 -15.98
CA GLY A 266 0.55 31.67 -15.45
C GLY A 266 0.20 30.25 -15.02
N LEU A 267 -1.01 29.75 -15.33
CA LEU A 267 -1.31 28.32 -15.20
C LEU A 267 -0.90 27.60 -16.49
N ASN A 268 0.37 27.20 -16.57
CA ASN A 268 0.98 26.54 -17.75
C ASN A 268 1.02 25.01 -17.67
N ASP A 269 0.33 24.39 -16.71
CA ASP A 269 0.27 22.93 -16.54
C ASP A 269 -0.64 22.25 -17.59
N ASP A 270 -0.62 20.91 -17.67
CA ASP A 270 -1.50 20.06 -18.50
C ASP A 270 -3.01 20.17 -18.11
N ILE A 271 -3.61 21.35 -18.27
CA ILE A 271 -5.00 21.64 -17.89
C ILE A 271 -5.97 20.99 -18.87
N LYS A 272 -6.83 20.10 -18.35
CA LYS A 272 -7.98 19.53 -19.06
C LYS A 272 -9.27 20.26 -18.64
N LEU A 273 -9.94 20.92 -19.59
CA LEU A 273 -11.22 21.58 -19.38
C LEU A 273 -12.37 20.78 -19.99
N SER A 274 -13.52 20.77 -19.32
CA SER A 274 -14.75 20.17 -19.84
C SER A 274 -15.99 20.87 -19.28
N TRP A 275 -17.08 20.84 -20.03
CA TRP A 275 -18.37 21.36 -19.56
C TRP A 275 -19.10 20.32 -18.70
N LYS A 276 -19.64 20.76 -17.56
CA LYS A 276 -20.56 19.95 -16.76
C LYS A 276 -21.99 20.18 -17.26
N LYS A 277 -22.62 19.14 -17.81
CA LYS A 277 -24.05 19.16 -18.13
C LYS A 277 -24.89 19.14 -16.85
N GLN A 278 -26.00 19.86 -16.87
CA GLN A 278 -27.02 19.83 -15.84
C GLN A 278 -28.01 18.69 -16.10
N SER A 279 -28.97 18.49 -15.20
CA SER A 279 -29.97 17.43 -15.29
C SER A 279 -30.86 17.52 -16.55
N ASP A 280 -30.99 18.72 -17.13
CA ASP A 280 -31.71 18.98 -18.39
C ASP A 280 -30.85 18.74 -19.65
N GLY A 281 -29.62 18.26 -19.49
CA GLY A 281 -28.67 18.01 -20.57
C GLY A 281 -27.96 19.26 -21.10
N LYS A 282 -28.34 20.46 -20.64
CA LYS A 282 -27.72 21.74 -21.06
C LYS A 282 -26.57 22.12 -20.14
N VAL A 283 -25.68 22.99 -20.64
CA VAL A 283 -24.56 23.55 -19.88
C VAL A 283 -24.92 24.95 -19.39
N PHE A 284 -25.39 25.79 -20.31
CA PHE A 284 -25.75 27.18 -20.03
C PHE A 284 -27.27 27.34 -19.92
N GLN A 285 -27.70 28.01 -18.85
CA GLN A 285 -29.09 28.42 -18.64
C GLN A 285 -29.17 29.94 -18.60
N LYS A 286 -30.29 30.47 -19.11
CA LYS A 286 -30.56 31.91 -19.04
C LYS A 286 -30.86 32.27 -17.59
N GLU A 287 -30.15 33.25 -17.05
CA GLU A 287 -30.38 33.71 -15.69
C GLU A 287 -31.69 34.51 -15.62
N GLU A 288 -32.64 34.02 -14.82
CA GLU A 288 -33.89 34.74 -14.58
C GLU A 288 -33.66 35.88 -13.59
N LYS A 289 -34.06 37.11 -13.97
CA LYS A 289 -34.04 38.23 -13.04
C LYS A 289 -35.10 37.98 -11.96
N LYS A 290 -34.69 37.70 -10.72
CA LYS A 290 -35.59 37.73 -9.56
C LYS A 290 -36.15 39.15 -9.43
N THR A 291 -37.42 39.34 -9.79
CA THR A 291 -38.16 40.57 -9.49
C THR A 291 -38.29 40.71 -7.99
N LYS A 292 -37.65 41.74 -7.43
CA LYS A 292 -37.83 42.17 -6.03
C LYS A 292 -39.30 42.57 -5.88
N LYS A 293 -40.15 41.71 -5.28
CA LYS A 293 -41.50 42.12 -4.86
C LYS A 293 -41.33 43.27 -3.86
N ARG A 294 -41.65 44.50 -4.27
CA ARG A 294 -41.97 45.58 -3.35
C ARG A 294 -43.16 45.11 -2.53
N ARG A 295 -42.99 45.08 -1.21
CA ARG A 295 -44.07 44.95 -0.24
C ARG A 295 -44.59 46.37 -0.03
N ASP A 296 -45.57 46.75 -0.84
CA ASP A 296 -46.45 47.88 -0.55
C ASP A 296 -47.76 47.30 0.01
N GLU A 297 -48.47 48.13 0.79
CA GLU A 297 -49.72 47.92 1.56
C GLU A 297 -49.48 47.60 3.05
N LEU A 298 -49.59 48.62 3.94
CA LEU A 298 -50.79 49.23 4.57
C LEU A 298 -51.26 48.46 5.80
#